data_AF-A0AAW5KVW7-F1
#
_entry.id   AF-A0AAW5KVW7-F1
#
_cell.length_a   1.000
_cell.length_b   1.000
_cell.length_c   1.000
_cell.angle_alpha   90.00
_cell.angle_beta   90.00
_cell.angle_gamma   90.00
#
_symmetry.space_group_name_H-M   'P 1'
#
loop_
_entity.id
_entity.type
_entity.pdbx_description
1 polymer ?
#
loop_
_entity_poly.entity_id
_entity_poly.type
_entity_poly.pdbx_seq_one_letter_code
_entity_poly.pdbx_strand_id
1 'polypeptide(L)' 'MQKCNYVGCKSDATTKGFVLARDSQGRKHLPTDVFACDKHKKSKSFFEYKVTKA' A
#
# COMPACT_ATOMS: atom_id res chain seq x y z
N MET A 1 6.37 -13.59 6.88
CA MET A 1 6.00 -12.17 7.11
C MET A 1 6.25 -11.40 5.82
N GLN A 2 5.28 -10.63 5.32
CA GLN A 2 5.49 -9.79 4.15
C GLN A 2 6.18 -8.48 4.55
N LYS A 3 7.02 -7.95 3.65
CA LYS A 3 7.73 -6.69 3.86
C LYS A 3 6.89 -5.51 3.39
N CYS A 4 7.12 -4.34 3.99
CA CYS A 4 6.50 -3.11 3.52
C CYS A 4 7.01 -2.75 2.12
N ASN A 5 6.09 -2.48 1.19
CA ASN A 5 6.40 -2.10 -0.20
C ASN A 5 6.91 -0.66 -0.34
N TYR A 6 6.99 0.12 0.73
CA TYR A 6 7.52 1.48 0.67
C TYR A 6 9.02 1.44 0.34
N VAL A 7 9.45 2.22 -0.66
CA VAL A 7 10.82 2.22 -1.16
C VAL A 7 11.80 2.53 -0.02
N GLY A 8 12.77 1.63 0.20
CA GLY A 8 13.77 1.74 1.26
C GLY A 8 13.30 1.33 2.66
N CYS A 9 12.05 0.87 2.83
CA CYS A 9 11.56 0.37 4.11
C CYS A 9 11.98 -1.10 4.31
N LYS A 10 12.57 -1.41 5.47
CA LYS A 10 12.95 -2.78 5.87
C LYS A 10 11.99 -3.41 6.90
N SER A 11 11.01 -2.64 7.37
CA SER A 11 10.02 -3.08 8.35
C SER A 11 9.06 -4.11 7.77
N ASP A 12 8.54 -4.96 8.63
CA ASP A 12 7.48 -5.89 8.28
C ASP A 12 6.16 -5.16 8.09
N ALA A 13 5.37 -5.63 7.12
CA ALA A 13 4.05 -5.10 6.88
C ALA A 13 3.05 -5.62 7.91
N THR A 14 2.15 -4.74 8.33
CA THR A 14 1.11 -5.01 9.32
C THR A 14 -0.28 -4.98 8.69
N THR A 15 -0.43 -4.38 7.51
CA THR A 15 -1.70 -4.29 6.81
C THR A 15 -1.53 -4.39 5.29
N LYS A 16 -2.62 -4.76 4.61
CA LYS A 16 -2.75 -4.78 3.15
C LYS A 16 -3.68 -3.64 2.72
N GLY A 17 -3.33 -2.97 1.64
CA GLY A 17 -4.16 -1.94 1.04
C GLY A 17 -3.82 -1.79 -0.43
N PHE A 18 -4.17 -0.64 -0.99
CA PHE A 18 -3.79 -0.25 -2.34
C PHE A 18 -3.31 1.19 -2.39
N VAL A 19 -2.49 1.49 -3.39
CA VAL A 19 -2.06 2.84 -3.76
C VAL A 19 -2.47 3.12 -5.19
N LEU A 20 -2.66 4.40 -5.52
CA LEU A 20 -2.97 4.83 -6.88
C LEU A 20 -1.67 5.07 -7.66
N ALA A 21 -1.09 4.01 -8.23
CA ALA A 21 0.14 4.08 -9.00
C ALA A 21 -0.13 4.46 -10.46
N ARG A 22 0.77 5.21 -11.07
CA ARG A 22 0.71 5.48 -12.51
C ARG A 22 1.07 4.20 -13.27
N ASP A 23 0.34 3.91 -14.34
CA ASP A 23 0.79 2.90 -15.31
C ASP A 23 2.14 3.31 -15.93
N SER A 24 2.86 2.34 -16.50
CA SER A 24 4.17 2.57 -17.15
C SER A 24 4.11 3.55 -18.34
N GLN A 25 2.91 3.92 -18.78
CA GLN A 25 2.66 4.86 -19.87
C GLN A 25 2.22 6.25 -19.35
N GLY A 26 2.15 6.44 -18.03
CA GLY A 26 1.77 7.67 -17.35
C GLY A 26 0.29 8.05 -17.46
N ARG A 27 -0.58 7.19 -17.97
CA ARG A 27 -1.93 7.59 -18.45
C ARG A 27 -3.00 7.49 -17.38
N LYS A 28 -2.95 6.49 -16.50
CA LYS A 28 -3.95 6.30 -15.44
C LYS A 28 -3.34 5.91 -14.11
N HIS A 29 -3.93 6.46 -13.05
CA HIS A 29 -3.70 6.05 -11.68
C HIS A 29 -4.53 4.80 -11.39
N LEU A 30 -3.90 3.62 -11.47
CA LEU A 30 -4.55 2.35 -11.20
C LEU A 30 -4.35 1.93 -9.74
N PRO A 31 -5.39 1.35 -9.09
CA PRO A 31 -5.22 0.75 -7.77
C PRO A 31 -4.23 -0.41 -7.87
N THR A 32 -3.15 -0.31 -7.11
CA THR A 32 -2.10 -1.31 -7.02
C THR A 32 -2.01 -1.82 -5.60
N ASP A 33 -2.24 -3.11 -5.42
CA ASP A 33 -2.14 -3.79 -4.14
C ASP A 33 -0.74 -3.65 -3.55
N VAL A 34 -0.65 -3.22 -2.30
CA VAL A 34 0.61 -3.08 -1.57
C VAL A 34 0.44 -3.44 -0.11
N PHE A 35 1.55 -3.84 0.51
CA PHE A 35 1.66 -4.08 1.94
C PHE A 35 2.37 -2.92 2.63
N ALA A 36 1.82 -2.46 3.74
CA ALA A 36 2.34 -1.32 4.49
C ALA A 36 2.58 -1.67 5.97
N CYS A 37 3.63 -1.08 6.55
CA CYS A 37 3.85 -1.10 8.00
C CYS A 37 3.04 0.03 8.68
N ASP A 38 2.97 0.03 10.01
CA ASP A 38 2.18 1.01 10.78
C ASP A 38 2.59 2.48 10.57
N LYS A 39 3.83 2.71 10.14
CA LYS A 39 4.31 4.04 9.74
C LYS A 39 3.72 4.44 8.38
N HIS A 40 3.80 3.57 7.38
CA HIS A 40 3.44 3.90 6.00
C HIS A 40 1.95 3.74 5.69
N LYS A 41 1.20 2.97 6.48
CA LYS A 41 -0.27 2.89 6.36
C LYS A 41 -0.96 4.23 6.64
N LYS A 42 -0.30 5.14 7.36
CA LYS A 42 -0.79 6.50 7.65
C LYS A 42 -0.51 7.50 6.52
N SER A 43 0.15 7.07 5.44
CA SER A 43 0.41 7.93 4.29
C SER A 43 -0.89 8.31 3.59
N LYS A 44 -1.01 9.58 3.16
CA LYS A 44 -2.20 10.08 2.45
C LYS A 44 -2.48 9.34 1.13
N SER A 45 -1.48 8.69 0.57
CA SER A 45 -1.58 7.97 -0.71
C SER A 45 -1.92 6.48 -0.55
N PHE A 46 -2.02 5.98 0.68
CA PHE A 46 -2.33 4.58 0.98
C PHE A 46 -3.78 4.43 1.42
N PHE A 47 -4.49 3.49 0.79
CA PHE A 47 -5.87 3.16 1.11
C PHE A 47 -5.91 1.75 1.70
N GLU A 48 -6.15 1.65 3.00
CA GLU A 48 -6.26 0.38 3.70
C GLU A 48 -7.51 -0.37 3.27
N TYR A 49 -7.39 -1.68 3.00
CA TYR A 49 -8.58 -2.51 2.85
C TYR A 49 -9.26 -2.58 4.21
N LYS A 50 -10.45 -2.00 4.33
CA LYS A 50 -11.29 -2.25 5.50
C LYS A 50 -11.62 -3.73 5.49
N VAL A 51 -11.02 -4.49 6.41
CA VAL A 51 -11.52 -5.80 6.75
C VAL A 51 -12.86 -5.55 7.42
N THR A 52 -13.94 -5.60 6.66
CA THR A 52 -15.27 -5.78 7.25
C THR A 52 -15.17 -7.09 8.03
N LYS A 53 -15.05 -7.00 9.35
CA LYS A 53 -15.29 -8.16 10.21
C LYS A 53 -16.73 -8.57 9.92
N ALA A 54 -16.89 -9.70 9.22
CA ALA A 54 -18.16 -10.39 9.08
C ALA A 54 -18.65 -10.83 10.46
#